data_AF-A0A7V1LJA5-F1
#
_entry.id   AF-A0A7V1LJA5-F1
#
_cell.length_a   1.000
_cell.length_b   1.000
_cell.length_c   1.000
_cell.angle_alpha   90.00
_cell.angle_beta   90.00
_cell.angle_gamma   90.00
#
_symmetry.space_group_name_H-M   'P 1'
#
loop_
_entity.id
_entity.type
_entity.pdbx_description
1 polymer ?
#
loop_
_entity_poly.entity_id
_entity_poly.type
_entity_poly.pdbx_seq_one_letter_code
_entity_poly.pdbx_strand_id
1 'polypeptide(L)'
;MTSKPEPWYIHAALYTVIVILIVVLVKVAIIDPNEIVQSEKFFKKESRLRMSDIKQAEILWEQQHKSFTDNLDTLINFIKYDPKVQEVINGFDSTIQRSSNPFVVLSNGEFTPDSLLRTPKSWSNYILQIDTSVSIDTVTNRYGRIKRVDTTIVLGKRYFLKDPDGYGTIGSLYDDALKNTASWE
;
A
#
# COMPACT_ATOMS: atom_id res chain seq x y z
N MET A 1 -67.43 16.24 34.96
CA MET A 1 -66.26 16.61 34.15
C MET A 1 -65.88 15.42 33.27
N THR A 2 -66.42 15.35 32.06
CA THR A 2 -66.15 14.26 31.12
C THR A 2 -65.08 14.71 30.13
N SER A 3 -63.85 14.23 30.31
CA SER A 3 -62.78 14.40 29.34
C SER A 3 -63.17 13.65 28.07
N LYS A 4 -63.21 14.38 26.94
CA LYS A 4 -63.39 13.76 25.63
C LYS A 4 -62.18 12.85 25.38
N PRO A 5 -62.37 11.59 24.93
CA PRO A 5 -61.25 10.71 24.62
C PRO A 5 -60.41 11.36 23.54
N GLU A 6 -59.10 11.49 23.79
CA GLU A 6 -58.17 12.04 22.82
C GLU A 6 -58.23 11.23 21.52
N PRO A 7 -58.22 11.89 20.36
CA PRO A 7 -58.36 11.16 19.12
C PRO A 7 -57.15 10.26 18.83
N TRP A 8 -57.41 8.97 18.62
CA TRP A 8 -56.41 7.92 18.39
C TRP A 8 -55.39 8.24 17.28
N TYR A 9 -55.78 9.04 16.28
CA TYR A 9 -54.91 9.46 15.18
C TYR A 9 -53.76 10.38 15.62
N ILE A 10 -53.91 11.12 16.73
CA ILE A 10 -52.85 11.97 17.29
C ILE A 10 -51.73 11.09 17.87
N HIS A 11 -52.09 10.04 18.60
CA HIS A 11 -51.12 9.07 19.12
C HIS A 11 -50.46 8.29 17.99
N ALA A 12 -51.21 7.88 16.97
CA ALA A 12 -50.65 7.20 15.80
C ALA A 12 -49.61 8.08 15.08
N ALA A 13 -49.93 9.35 14.81
CA ALA A 13 -48.99 10.29 14.18
C ALA A 13 -47.74 10.52 15.04
N LEU A 14 -47.90 10.66 16.36
CA LEU A 14 -46.78 10.81 17.28
C LEU A 14 -45.88 9.56 17.29
N TYR A 15 -46.45 8.36 17.36
CA TYR A 15 -45.68 7.12 17.30
C TYR A 15 -44.94 6.95 15.97
N THR A 16 -45.56 7.34 14.85
CA THR A 16 -44.87 7.33 13.54
C THR A 16 -43.64 8.25 13.56
N VAL A 17 -43.76 9.47 14.09
CA VAL A 17 -42.63 10.41 14.19
C VAL A 17 -41.53 9.86 15.11
N ILE A 18 -41.90 9.26 16.25
CA ILE A 18 -40.95 8.63 17.19
C ILE A 18 -40.19 7.50 16.49
N VAL A 19 -40.87 6.62 15.75
CA VAL A 19 -40.22 5.52 15.02
C VAL A 19 -39.25 6.04 13.96
N ILE A 20 -39.63 7.07 13.20
CA ILE A 20 -38.74 7.69 12.21
C ILE A 20 -37.50 8.29 12.89
N LEU A 21 -37.68 9.00 14.00
CA LEU A 21 -36.57 9.56 14.79
C LEU A 21 -35.63 8.49 15.33
N ILE A 22 -36.16 7.37 15.83
CA ILE A 22 -35.35 6.24 16.30
C ILE A 22 -34.49 5.68 15.16
N VAL A 23 -35.06 5.48 13.97
CA VAL A 23 -34.31 4.97 12.80
C VAL A 23 -33.20 5.94 12.38
N VAL A 24 -33.48 7.25 12.36
CA VAL A 24 -32.48 8.28 12.04
C VAL A 24 -31.35 8.30 13.08
N LEU A 25 -31.70 8.22 14.37
CA LEU A 25 -30.72 8.18 15.45
C LEU A 25 -29.82 6.95 15.37
N VAL A 26 -30.39 5.77 15.14
CA VAL A 26 -29.59 4.53 14.98
C VAL A 26 -28.65 4.63 13.78
N LYS A 27 -29.11 5.19 12.65
CA LYS A 27 -28.28 5.34 11.47
C LYS A 27 -27.07 6.24 11.73
N VAL A 28 -27.30 7.45 12.24
CA VAL A 28 -26.25 8.44 12.46
C VAL A 28 -25.32 8.05 13.62
N ALA A 29 -25.86 7.43 14.68
CA ALA A 29 -25.08 7.12 15.87
C ALA A 29 -24.30 5.80 15.76
N ILE A 30 -24.77 4.83 14.97
CA ILE A 30 -24.20 3.47 14.97
C ILE A 30 -23.76 3.02 13.58
N ILE A 31 -24.64 3.14 12.57
CA ILE A 31 -24.37 2.56 11.24
C ILE A 31 -23.27 3.34 10.52
N ASP A 32 -23.46 4.65 10.33
CA ASP A 32 -22.51 5.52 9.62
C ASP A 32 -21.09 5.47 10.23
N PRO A 33 -20.89 5.61 11.56
CA PRO A 33 -19.54 5.54 12.12
C PRO A 33 -18.92 4.14 12.00
N ASN A 34 -19.71 3.06 12.08
CA ASN A 34 -19.18 1.71 11.95
C ASN A 34 -18.73 1.43 10.51
N GLU A 35 -19.46 1.90 9.50
CA GLU A 35 -19.08 1.80 8.09
C GLU A 35 -17.76 2.54 7.79
N ILE A 36 -17.58 3.74 8.35
CA ILE A 36 -16.34 4.52 8.20
C ILE A 36 -15.16 3.78 8.86
N VAL A 37 -15.35 3.24 10.07
CA VAL A 37 -14.29 2.49 10.76
C VAL A 37 -13.95 1.19 10.03
N GLN A 38 -14.93 0.49 9.48
CA GLN A 38 -14.70 -0.76 8.74
C GLN A 38 -13.97 -0.51 7.42
N SER A 39 -14.37 0.52 6.67
CA SER A 39 -13.70 0.92 5.43
C SER A 39 -12.25 1.35 5.71
N GLU A 40 -11.99 2.15 6.75
CA GLU A 40 -10.63 2.52 7.13
C GLU A 40 -9.77 1.31 7.55
N LYS A 41 -10.34 0.38 8.32
CA LYS A 41 -9.65 -0.87 8.67
C LYS A 41 -9.33 -1.70 7.43
N PHE A 42 -10.25 -1.76 6.48
CA PHE A 42 -10.06 -2.46 5.21
C PHE A 42 -8.91 -1.82 4.41
N PHE A 43 -8.96 -0.51 4.17
CA PHE A 43 -7.91 0.19 3.41
C PHE A 43 -6.54 0.08 4.06
N LYS A 44 -6.48 0.22 5.39
CA LYS A 44 -5.25 0.05 6.16
C LYS A 44 -4.68 -1.37 6.02
N LYS A 45 -5.53 -2.39 6.13
CA LYS A 45 -5.11 -3.79 5.99
C LYS A 45 -4.61 -4.07 4.57
N GLU A 46 -5.40 -3.70 3.58
CA GLU A 46 -5.10 -3.91 2.16
C GLU A 46 -3.81 -3.21 1.75
N SER A 47 -3.60 -1.96 2.18
CA SER A 47 -2.38 -1.23 1.87
C SER A 47 -1.14 -1.90 2.48
N ARG A 48 -1.24 -2.38 3.73
CA ARG A 48 -0.13 -3.09 4.38
C ARG A 48 0.21 -4.41 3.70
N LEU A 49 -0.79 -5.12 3.18
CA LEU A 49 -0.57 -6.33 2.39
C LEU A 49 0.20 -6.01 1.10
N ARG A 50 -0.26 -5.00 0.35
CA ARG A 50 0.44 -4.54 -0.87
C ARG A 50 1.86 -4.08 -0.58
N MET A 51 2.07 -3.31 0.50
CA MET A 51 3.41 -2.90 0.89
C MET A 51 4.29 -4.08 1.32
N SER A 52 3.74 -5.10 1.97
CA SER A 52 4.46 -6.33 2.28
C SER A 52 4.88 -7.06 1.00
N ASP A 53 4.02 -7.11 0.00
CA ASP A 53 4.34 -7.72 -1.29
C ASP A 53 5.40 -6.92 -2.06
N ILE A 54 5.33 -5.58 -2.04
CA ILE A 54 6.39 -4.71 -2.58
C ILE A 54 7.72 -4.99 -1.86
N LYS A 55 7.72 -5.10 -0.53
CA LYS A 55 8.91 -5.49 0.25
C LYS A 55 9.48 -6.83 -0.24
N GLN A 56 8.64 -7.85 -0.41
CA GLN A 56 9.12 -9.15 -0.89
C GLN A 56 9.69 -9.07 -2.31
N ALA A 57 9.05 -8.29 -3.18
CA ALA A 57 9.54 -8.06 -4.53
C ALA A 57 10.91 -7.34 -4.53
N GLU A 58 11.10 -6.33 -3.68
CA GLU A 58 12.40 -5.65 -3.52
C GLU A 58 13.49 -6.59 -2.99
N ILE A 59 13.16 -7.49 -2.07
CA ILE A 59 14.10 -8.50 -1.57
C ILE A 59 14.52 -9.45 -2.71
N LEU A 60 13.57 -9.92 -3.52
CA LEU A 60 13.87 -10.76 -4.68
C LEU A 60 14.71 -10.00 -5.73
N TRP A 61 14.43 -8.72 -5.93
CA TRP A 61 15.20 -7.86 -6.81
C TRP A 61 16.63 -7.67 -6.31
N GLU A 62 16.83 -7.38 -5.02
CA GLU A 62 18.15 -7.27 -4.38
C GLU A 62 18.96 -8.57 -4.53
N GLN A 63 18.32 -9.73 -4.37
CA GLN A 63 19.00 -11.01 -4.53
C GLN A 63 19.62 -11.19 -5.91
N GLN A 64 18.94 -10.72 -6.97
CA GLN A 64 19.39 -10.83 -8.36
C GLN A 64 20.33 -9.70 -8.77
N HIS A 65 19.97 -8.45 -8.51
CA HIS A 65 20.66 -7.25 -9.02
C HIS A 65 21.63 -6.62 -8.02
N LYS A 66 21.67 -7.10 -6.77
CA LYS A 66 22.50 -6.56 -5.66
C LYS A 66 22.27 -5.07 -5.34
N SER A 67 21.16 -4.52 -5.81
CA SER A 67 20.69 -3.15 -5.65
C SER A 67 19.17 -3.15 -5.55
N PHE A 68 18.58 -2.06 -5.06
CA PHE A 68 17.12 -1.85 -5.02
C PHE A 68 16.65 -1.02 -6.22
N THR A 69 15.36 -1.06 -6.52
CA THR A 69 14.74 -0.19 -7.54
C THR A 69 13.92 0.92 -6.87
N ASP A 70 13.86 2.09 -7.50
CA ASP A 70 12.96 3.18 -7.10
C ASP A 70 11.69 3.23 -7.96
N ASN A 71 11.62 2.40 -9.01
CA ASN A 71 10.51 2.37 -9.95
C ASN A 71 9.64 1.12 -9.75
N LEU A 72 8.41 1.36 -9.32
CA LEU A 72 7.39 0.34 -9.13
C LEU A 72 6.98 -0.36 -10.43
N ASP A 73 6.95 0.33 -11.57
CA ASP A 73 6.59 -0.30 -12.85
C ASP A 73 7.64 -1.33 -13.25
N THR A 74 8.93 -1.02 -13.05
CA THR A 74 10.04 -1.96 -13.28
C THR A 74 9.90 -3.17 -12.35
N LEU A 75 9.57 -2.95 -11.09
CA LEU A 75 9.35 -4.01 -10.11
C LEU A 75 8.16 -4.91 -10.48
N ILE A 76 7.05 -4.33 -10.94
CA ILE A 76 5.87 -5.07 -11.37
C ILE A 76 6.18 -5.90 -12.62
N ASN A 77 6.88 -5.33 -13.59
CA ASN A 77 7.31 -6.05 -14.79
C ASN A 77 8.24 -7.20 -14.43
N PHE A 78 9.12 -7.00 -13.45
CA PHE A 78 9.98 -8.05 -12.92
C PHE A 78 9.18 -9.21 -12.32
N ILE A 79 8.18 -8.92 -11.47
CA ILE A 79 7.31 -9.95 -10.89
C ILE A 79 6.57 -10.73 -11.99
N LYS A 80 6.09 -10.03 -13.03
CA LYS A 80 5.27 -10.62 -14.10
C LYS A 80 6.06 -11.48 -15.09
N TYR A 81 7.23 -11.02 -15.51
CA TYR A 81 7.90 -11.56 -16.69
C TYR A 81 9.22 -12.25 -16.38
N ASP A 82 9.80 -12.06 -15.19
CA ASP A 82 11.07 -12.70 -14.87
C ASP A 82 10.87 -14.20 -14.60
N PRO A 83 11.53 -15.10 -15.36
CA PRO A 83 11.36 -16.54 -15.21
C PRO A 83 11.78 -17.05 -13.83
N LYS A 84 12.81 -16.46 -13.20
CA LYS A 84 13.26 -16.87 -11.86
C LYS A 84 12.24 -16.51 -10.79
N VAL A 85 11.56 -15.36 -10.93
CA VAL A 85 10.51 -14.98 -10.00
C VAL A 85 9.29 -15.89 -10.18
N GLN A 86 8.94 -16.22 -11.42
CA GLN A 86 7.86 -17.17 -11.72
C GLN A 86 8.15 -18.58 -11.18
N GLU A 87 9.41 -19.03 -11.23
CA GLU A 87 9.82 -20.29 -10.60
C GLU A 87 9.67 -20.26 -9.07
N VAL A 88 9.98 -19.14 -8.42
CA VAL A 88 9.80 -18.98 -6.97
C VAL A 88 8.31 -18.94 -6.59
N ILE A 89 7.48 -18.23 -7.38
CA ILE A 89 6.03 -18.15 -7.16
C ILE A 89 5.36 -19.52 -7.31
N ASN A 90 5.71 -20.26 -8.37
CA ASN A 90 5.14 -21.58 -8.65
C ASN A 90 5.88 -22.72 -7.95
N GLY A 91 6.98 -22.39 -7.26
CA GLY A 91 7.83 -23.34 -6.58
C GLY A 91 7.11 -24.03 -5.42
N PHE A 92 7.38 -25.33 -5.28
CA PHE A 92 6.93 -26.13 -4.16
C PHE A 92 8.15 -26.71 -3.46
N ASP A 93 8.35 -26.37 -2.18
CA ASP A 93 9.43 -26.93 -1.40
C ASP A 93 9.01 -28.31 -0.89
N SER A 94 9.58 -29.35 -1.49
CA SER A 94 9.34 -30.75 -1.10
C SER A 94 9.79 -31.08 0.32
N THR A 95 10.70 -30.28 0.89
CA THR A 95 11.28 -30.51 2.22
C THR A 95 10.33 -30.05 3.31
N ILE A 96 9.68 -28.90 3.10
CA ILE A 96 8.78 -28.26 4.07
C ILE A 96 7.30 -28.54 3.71
N GLN A 97 7.04 -29.12 2.55
CA GLN A 97 5.70 -29.37 1.98
C GLN A 97 4.84 -28.09 1.94
N ARG A 98 5.46 -26.97 1.58
CA ARG A 98 4.81 -25.66 1.49
C ARG A 98 5.14 -24.99 0.16
N SER A 99 4.23 -24.14 -0.31
CA SER A 99 4.49 -23.27 -1.46
C SER A 99 5.64 -22.32 -1.12
N SER A 100 6.56 -22.13 -2.07
CA SER A 100 7.67 -21.20 -1.98
C SER A 100 7.25 -19.75 -2.28
N ASN A 101 5.97 -19.51 -2.56
CA ASN A 101 5.45 -18.18 -2.90
C ASN A 101 5.60 -17.21 -1.71
N PRO A 102 6.40 -16.13 -1.84
CA PRO A 102 6.59 -15.15 -0.78
C PRO A 102 5.45 -14.12 -0.70
N PHE A 103 4.59 -14.04 -1.72
CA PHE A 103 3.53 -13.03 -1.81
C PHE A 103 2.29 -13.44 -1.01
N VAL A 104 1.68 -12.45 -0.35
CA VAL A 104 0.49 -12.62 0.45
C VAL A 104 -0.74 -12.38 -0.41
N VAL A 105 -1.79 -13.16 -0.15
CA VAL A 105 -3.07 -12.98 -0.83
C VAL A 105 -3.73 -11.69 -0.35
N LEU A 106 -4.17 -10.86 -1.30
CA LEU A 106 -4.89 -9.61 -1.03
C LEU A 106 -6.31 -9.87 -0.53
N SER A 107 -7.04 -8.82 -0.13
CA SER A 107 -8.39 -8.99 0.42
C SER A 107 -9.42 -9.54 -0.57
N ASN A 108 -9.11 -9.52 -1.87
CA ASN A 108 -9.93 -10.10 -2.96
C ASN A 108 -9.70 -11.61 -3.16
N GLY A 109 -8.72 -12.22 -2.48
CA GLY A 109 -8.43 -13.66 -2.60
C GLY A 109 -7.41 -14.02 -3.67
N GLU A 110 -6.86 -13.05 -4.41
CA GLU A 110 -5.85 -13.29 -5.44
C GLU A 110 -4.71 -12.25 -5.37
N PHE A 111 -3.48 -12.70 -5.61
CA PHE A 111 -2.35 -11.80 -5.77
C PHE A 111 -2.32 -11.26 -7.21
N THR A 112 -2.48 -9.94 -7.36
CA THR A 112 -2.41 -9.28 -8.66
C THR A 112 -1.26 -8.25 -8.66
N PRO A 113 -0.18 -8.46 -9.43
CA PRO A 113 0.97 -7.56 -9.41
C PRO A 113 0.62 -6.10 -9.74
N ASP A 114 -0.37 -5.86 -10.61
CA ASP A 114 -0.80 -4.51 -10.99
C ASP A 114 -1.41 -3.71 -9.83
N SER A 115 -1.95 -4.40 -8.83
CA SER A 115 -2.55 -3.73 -7.66
C SER A 115 -1.50 -3.07 -6.76
N LEU A 116 -0.23 -3.47 -6.88
CA LEU A 116 0.88 -2.95 -6.09
C LEU A 116 1.26 -1.51 -6.48
N LEU A 117 0.83 -1.04 -7.65
CA LEU A 117 1.15 0.31 -8.10
C LEU A 117 0.46 1.36 -7.24
N ARG A 118 -0.81 1.12 -6.88
CA ARG A 118 -1.72 2.15 -6.35
C ARG A 118 -2.29 1.79 -4.99
N THR A 119 -2.51 2.81 -4.16
CA THR A 119 -3.19 2.65 -2.88
C THR A 119 -4.68 2.38 -3.07
N PRO A 120 -5.31 1.60 -2.18
CA PRO A 120 -6.73 1.25 -2.30
C PRO A 120 -7.68 2.41 -1.98
N LYS A 121 -7.23 3.43 -1.24
CA LYS A 121 -8.06 4.57 -0.80
C LYS A 121 -7.96 5.75 -1.76
N SER A 122 -6.78 6.36 -1.92
CA SER A 122 -6.62 7.54 -2.78
C SER A 122 -6.24 7.23 -4.23
N TRP A 123 -5.96 5.96 -4.57
CA TRP A 123 -5.49 5.56 -5.90
C TRP A 123 -4.17 6.23 -6.31
N SER A 124 -3.44 6.77 -5.35
CA SER A 124 -2.13 7.36 -5.58
C SER A 124 -1.04 6.29 -5.58
N ASN A 125 0.08 6.57 -6.22
CA ASN A 125 1.18 5.60 -6.29
C ASN A 125 1.95 5.56 -4.96
N TYR A 126 2.47 4.39 -4.60
CA TYR A 126 3.37 4.28 -3.46
C TYR A 126 4.66 5.08 -3.72
N ILE A 127 5.20 5.68 -2.66
CA ILE A 127 6.45 6.44 -2.75
C ILE A 127 7.58 5.47 -2.42
N LEU A 128 8.31 5.07 -3.46
CA LEU A 128 9.52 4.25 -3.34
C LEU A 128 10.74 5.13 -3.60
N GLN A 129 11.71 5.08 -2.69
CA GLN A 129 12.94 5.85 -2.75
C GLN A 129 14.12 4.93 -2.44
N ILE A 130 15.26 5.21 -3.05
CA ILE A 130 16.51 4.48 -2.80
C ILE A 130 17.64 5.47 -2.50
N ASP A 131 18.70 4.99 -1.85
CA ASP A 131 19.92 5.76 -1.57
C ASP A 131 20.80 5.89 -2.82
N THR A 132 20.29 6.57 -3.85
CA THR A 132 21.06 6.86 -5.06
C THR A 132 21.94 8.09 -4.85
N SER A 133 23.22 7.96 -5.20
CA SER A 133 24.12 9.11 -5.36
C SER A 133 24.40 9.36 -6.85
N VAL A 134 24.28 10.62 -7.26
CA VAL A 134 24.51 11.06 -8.65
C VAL A 134 25.68 12.04 -8.66
N SER A 135 26.75 11.69 -9.36
CA SER A 135 27.88 12.57 -9.62
C SER A 135 27.86 13.03 -11.07
N ILE A 136 27.91 14.34 -11.29
CA ILE A 136 27.91 14.94 -12.62
C ILE A 136 29.26 15.62 -12.83
N ASP A 137 30.06 15.05 -13.72
CA ASP A 137 31.37 15.58 -14.08
C ASP A 137 31.31 16.20 -15.47
N THR A 138 31.60 17.50 -15.56
CA THR A 138 31.68 18.20 -16.85
C THR A 138 33.12 18.24 -17.32
N VAL A 139 33.40 17.71 -18.51
CA VAL A 139 34.69 17.85 -19.19
C VAL A 139 34.68 19.13 -20.02
N THR A 140 35.49 20.11 -19.64
CA THR A 140 35.63 21.40 -20.33
C THR A 140 36.88 21.46 -21.21
N ASN A 141 36.84 22.22 -22.31
CA ASN A 141 38.02 22.49 -23.13
C ASN A 141 38.90 23.61 -22.53
N ARG A 142 40.08 23.85 -23.13
CA ARG A 142 41.00 24.95 -22.74
C ARG A 142 40.40 26.36 -22.81
N TYR A 143 39.25 26.53 -23.46
CA TYR A 143 38.53 27.79 -23.64
C TYR A 143 37.27 27.87 -22.75
N GLY A 144 37.10 26.96 -21.79
CA GLY A 144 35.97 26.95 -20.85
C GLY A 144 34.64 26.47 -21.44
N ARG A 145 34.61 25.93 -22.67
CA ARG A 145 33.38 25.36 -23.26
C ARG A 145 33.21 23.91 -22.83
N ILE A 146 31.98 23.52 -22.45
CA ILE A 146 31.62 22.15 -22.09
C ILE A 146 31.71 21.26 -23.33
N LYS A 147 32.52 20.20 -23.26
CA LYS A 147 32.69 19.23 -24.34
C LYS A 147 31.84 17.98 -24.10
N ARG A 148 31.74 17.55 -22.85
CA ARG A 148 30.97 16.37 -22.44
C ARG A 148 30.50 16.52 -20.99
N VAL A 149 29.34 15.96 -20.70
CA VAL A 149 28.83 15.80 -19.33
C VAL A 149 28.76 14.30 -19.07
N ASP A 150 29.56 13.82 -18.12
CA ASP A 150 29.57 12.44 -17.68
C ASP A 150 28.72 12.34 -16.39
N THR A 151 27.74 11.45 -16.38
CA THR A 151 26.86 11.23 -15.22
C THR A 151 27.10 9.83 -14.68
N THR A 152 27.55 9.74 -13.43
CA THR A 152 27.72 8.46 -12.72
C THR A 152 26.62 8.33 -11.68
N ILE A 153 25.77 7.32 -11.84
CA ILE A 153 24.69 7.00 -10.91
C ILE A 153 25.11 5.76 -10.13
N VAL A 154 25.31 5.90 -8.83
CA VAL A 154 25.57 4.77 -7.93
C VAL A 154 24.27 4.50 -7.18
N LEU A 155 23.59 3.42 -7.57
CA LEU A 155 22.44 2.88 -6.85
C LEU A 155 22.95 2.27 -5.55
N GLY A 156 22.41 2.72 -4.42
CA GLY A 156 22.81 2.19 -3.13
C GLY A 156 22.04 0.92 -2.74
N LYS A 157 22.17 0.56 -1.46
CA LYS A 157 21.69 -0.71 -0.88
C LYS A 157 20.54 -0.50 0.09
N ARG A 158 19.87 0.64 0.06
CA ARG A 158 18.78 0.98 0.97
C ARG A 158 17.60 1.48 0.17
N TYR A 159 16.40 1.14 0.64
CA TYR A 159 15.17 1.68 0.10
C TYR A 159 14.26 2.14 1.22
N PHE A 160 13.32 3.00 0.86
CA PHE A 160 12.27 3.51 1.69
C PHE A 160 10.98 3.49 0.91
N LEU A 161 10.00 2.77 1.43
CA LEU A 161 8.66 2.65 0.88
C LEU A 161 7.68 3.34 1.84
N LYS A 162 6.89 4.26 1.31
CA LYS A 162 5.88 5.00 2.07
C LYS A 162 4.53 4.95 1.39
N ASP A 163 3.52 4.71 2.21
CA ASP A 163 2.13 4.89 1.82
C ASP A 163 1.75 6.39 1.81
N PRO A 164 1.28 6.94 0.68
CA PRO A 164 0.77 8.32 0.62
C PRO A 164 -0.46 8.55 1.50
N ASP A 165 -1.25 7.52 1.80
CA ASP A 165 -2.44 7.59 2.66
C ASP A 165 -2.10 7.49 4.15
N GLY A 166 -0.82 7.27 4.50
CA GLY A 166 -0.32 7.28 5.87
C GLY A 166 -0.54 5.98 6.66
N TYR A 167 -0.83 4.86 6.01
CA TYR A 167 -1.04 3.57 6.71
C TYR A 167 0.24 2.87 7.16
N GLY A 168 1.41 3.37 6.72
CA GLY A 168 2.72 3.01 7.26
C GLY A 168 3.88 3.31 6.31
N THR A 169 5.07 2.93 6.76
CA THR A 169 6.34 2.95 6.03
C THR A 169 7.08 1.62 6.19
N ILE A 170 7.94 1.29 5.22
CA ILE A 170 8.90 0.18 5.27
C ILE A 170 10.27 0.73 4.90
N GLY A 171 11.31 0.28 5.59
CA GLY A 171 12.68 0.67 5.24
C GLY A 171 13.10 1.99 5.87
N SER A 172 14.36 2.35 5.63
CA SER A 172 14.95 3.65 5.95
C SER A 172 16.13 3.90 5.02
N LEU A 173 16.32 5.15 4.58
CA LEU A 173 17.49 5.55 3.80
C LEU A 173 18.74 5.75 4.69
N TYR A 174 18.53 5.93 6.00
CA TYR A 174 19.60 6.33 6.92
C TYR A 174 20.10 5.17 7.79
N ASP A 175 19.25 4.18 8.07
CA ASP A 175 19.54 3.09 9.00
C ASP A 175 19.44 1.72 8.34
N ASP A 176 20.56 0.97 8.35
CA ASP A 176 20.64 -0.38 7.81
C ASP A 176 19.81 -1.39 8.61
N ALA A 177 19.63 -1.16 9.92
CA ALA A 177 18.85 -2.06 10.78
C ALA A 177 17.37 -2.07 10.40
N LEU A 178 16.88 -1.00 9.76
CA LEU A 178 15.49 -0.83 9.37
C LEU A 178 15.22 -1.20 7.91
N LYS A 179 16.21 -1.71 7.15
CA LYS A 179 16.15 -1.90 5.69
C LYS A 179 14.94 -2.70 5.19
N ASN A 180 14.37 -3.60 5.99
CA ASN A 180 13.18 -4.40 5.63
C ASN A 180 12.10 -4.39 6.73
N THR A 181 12.21 -3.47 7.67
CA THR A 181 11.33 -3.41 8.84
C THR A 181 10.08 -2.62 8.48
N ALA A 182 8.91 -3.23 8.69
CA ALA A 182 7.66 -2.49 8.55
C ALA A 182 7.35 -1.72 9.84
N SER A 183 6.86 -0.49 9.69
CA SER A 183 6.45 0.36 10.83
C SER A 183 5.31 -0.20 11.69
N TRP A 184 4.69 -1.31 11.28
CA TRP A 184 3.56 -1.94 11.96
C TRP A 184 3.82 -3.40 12.36
N GLU A 185 5.02 -3.90 12.12
CA GLU A 185 5.54 -5.14 12.73
C GLU A 185 5.96 -4.85 14.18
#